data_AF-A0A3D2VAD0-F1
#
_entry.id   AF-A0A3D2VAD0-F1
#
_cell.length_a   1.000
_cell.length_b   1.000
_cell.length_c   1.000
_cell.angle_alpha   90.00
_cell.angle_beta   90.00
_cell.angle_gamma   90.00
#
_symmetry.space_group_name_H-M   'P 1'
#
loop_
_entity.id
_entity.type
_entity.pdbx_description
1 polymer ?
#
loop_
_entity_poly.entity_id
_entity_poly.type
_entity_poly.pdbx_seq_one_letter_code
_entity_poly.pdbx_strand_id
1 'polypeptide(L)'
;MSWKSVRPADVKSAGNATFTIAEDGAVLVSGESSDKDSYTVDLDLDAGGITGLQIEALAHDSLESKGPGRIGNFVLSELSVLNQTEATKQRQGRFVRLDLPGDGKMIHVAEVQVFDGEKNIATDGTATQSSTDFGGPPERGIDGNTDGTYTNNSVTHTAVSKDPWWEVDLGAVKGIDSVVVWNRTDNNLQSRLNGVIVSILDDKRNVIFKEVLATAPEKDAKIDITGAIPVSIATASADYEQKGDGNNQPGWLANQIIDGKRDATNNGWAVAGATGQANLAVLQFKEAVGSSDEPLKLRLTLDQNYGGKHTLGHFRISVTSIDGEVRVLPRAINQVLAKAESEYQEADRKVLLDYYSKVVPPSKELTEQIAKLQGELNGIKGSTVPIMRELPMDKKRVTKIQVRGNFLITEDEVSEATPEVLHAFPEGE
;
A
#
# COMPACT_ATOMS: atom_id res chain seq x y z
N MET A 1 -17.99 -12.02 17.53
CA MET A 1 -18.03 -10.78 16.73
C MET A 1 -19.17 -10.92 15.74
N SER A 2 -20.14 -10.00 15.72
CA SER A 2 -21.23 -10.00 14.74
C SER A 2 -20.71 -9.40 13.43
N TRP A 3 -20.49 -10.28 12.45
CA TRP A 3 -20.21 -9.93 11.07
C TRP A 3 -21.47 -10.20 10.24
N LYS A 4 -21.87 -9.23 9.41
CA LYS A 4 -22.98 -9.38 8.46
C LYS A 4 -22.38 -9.50 7.07
N SER A 5 -22.58 -10.66 6.41
CA SER A 5 -22.25 -10.80 5.00
C SER A 5 -23.09 -9.85 4.16
N VAL A 6 -22.48 -9.21 3.17
CA VAL A 6 -23.14 -8.29 2.25
C VAL A 6 -23.02 -8.87 0.85
N ARG A 7 -24.18 -9.11 0.22
CA ARG A 7 -24.22 -9.45 -1.19
C ARG A 7 -23.91 -8.19 -2.01
N PRO A 8 -22.84 -8.18 -2.83
CA PRO A 8 -22.55 -7.01 -3.64
C PRO A 8 -23.68 -6.69 -4.61
N ALA A 9 -23.97 -5.40 -4.77
CA ALA A 9 -24.92 -4.90 -5.75
C ALA A 9 -24.36 -5.00 -7.17
N ASP A 10 -23.05 -4.75 -7.32
CA ASP A 10 -22.33 -4.87 -8.58
C ASP A 10 -20.87 -5.22 -8.33
N VAL A 11 -20.25 -5.94 -9.27
CA VAL A 11 -18.81 -6.23 -9.26
C VAL A 11 -18.26 -6.10 -10.67
N LYS A 12 -17.20 -5.30 -10.83
CA LYS A 12 -16.54 -5.04 -12.11
C LYS A 12 -15.05 -5.33 -12.03
N SER A 13 -14.46 -5.65 -13.18
CA SER A 13 -13.02 -5.84 -13.35
C SER A 13 -12.52 -4.87 -14.41
N ALA A 14 -11.36 -4.26 -14.15
CA ALA A 14 -10.62 -3.50 -15.15
C ALA A 14 -9.94 -4.42 -16.18
N GLY A 15 -9.61 -5.64 -15.79
CA GLY A 15 -8.99 -6.70 -16.59
C GLY A 15 -9.97 -7.64 -17.30
N ASN A 16 -11.25 -7.27 -17.42
CA ASN A 16 -12.32 -8.03 -18.10
C ASN A 16 -12.65 -9.41 -17.50
N ALA A 17 -12.34 -9.64 -16.23
CA ALA A 17 -12.81 -10.82 -15.50
C ALA A 17 -14.35 -10.76 -15.30
N THR A 18 -14.98 -11.92 -15.19
CA THR A 18 -16.43 -12.07 -14.98
C THR A 18 -16.73 -12.62 -13.60
N PHE A 19 -17.88 -12.22 -13.02
CA PHE A 19 -18.22 -12.54 -11.64
C PHE A 19 -19.55 -13.29 -11.53
N THR A 20 -19.60 -14.30 -10.67
CA THR A 20 -20.84 -14.94 -10.22
C THR A 20 -21.04 -14.65 -8.74
N ILE A 21 -22.16 -14.00 -8.38
CA ILE A 21 -22.47 -13.61 -7.00
C ILE A 21 -23.50 -14.58 -6.40
N ALA A 22 -23.06 -15.39 -5.45
CA ALA A 22 -23.87 -16.36 -4.72
C ALA A 22 -24.81 -15.68 -3.70
N GLU A 23 -25.88 -16.37 -3.30
CA GLU A 23 -26.91 -15.83 -2.38
C GLU A 23 -26.33 -15.34 -1.05
N ASP A 24 -25.31 -16.02 -0.54
CA ASP A 24 -24.61 -15.67 0.70
C ASP A 24 -23.63 -14.49 0.54
N GLY A 25 -23.54 -13.91 -0.65
CA GLY A 25 -22.66 -12.79 -1.00
C GLY A 25 -21.26 -13.20 -1.45
N ALA A 26 -20.95 -14.51 -1.54
CA ALA A 26 -19.67 -14.95 -2.11
C ALA A 26 -19.60 -14.66 -3.62
N VAL A 27 -18.45 -14.18 -4.06
CA VAL A 27 -18.17 -13.75 -5.44
C VAL A 27 -17.11 -14.66 -6.03
N LEU A 28 -17.50 -15.50 -7.00
CA LEU A 28 -16.60 -16.36 -7.75
C LEU A 28 -16.16 -15.66 -9.04
N VAL A 29 -14.85 -15.54 -9.22
CA VAL A 29 -14.22 -14.88 -10.38
C VAL A 29 -13.89 -15.91 -11.46
N SER A 30 -14.17 -15.55 -12.70
CA SER A 30 -14.02 -16.39 -13.90
C SER A 30 -13.68 -15.51 -15.12
N GLY A 31 -13.73 -16.07 -16.33
CA GLY A 31 -13.48 -15.32 -17.57
C GLY A 31 -12.01 -14.95 -17.77
N GLU A 32 -11.74 -13.80 -18.39
CA GLU A 32 -10.38 -13.35 -18.73
C GLU A 32 -9.49 -13.30 -17.50
N SER A 33 -8.26 -13.83 -17.61
CA SER A 33 -7.29 -13.84 -16.51
C SER A 33 -6.11 -12.96 -16.84
N SER A 34 -6.32 -11.66 -16.64
CA SER A 34 -5.32 -10.61 -16.83
C SER A 34 -4.13 -10.77 -15.87
N ASP A 35 -2.98 -10.25 -16.28
CA ASP A 35 -1.73 -10.29 -15.50
C ASP A 35 -1.89 -9.57 -14.15
N LYS A 36 -2.54 -8.41 -14.18
CA LYS A 36 -2.97 -7.57 -13.06
C LYS A 36 -4.45 -7.25 -13.21
N ASP A 37 -5.12 -6.92 -12.13
CA ASP A 37 -6.52 -6.51 -12.18
C ASP A 37 -6.90 -5.60 -11.01
N SER A 38 -7.98 -4.85 -11.19
CA SER A 38 -8.60 -4.04 -10.16
C SER A 38 -10.09 -4.36 -10.14
N TYR A 39 -10.56 -4.87 -9.00
CA TYR A 39 -11.98 -5.19 -8.81
C TYR A 39 -12.68 -4.03 -8.12
N THR A 40 -13.77 -3.55 -8.71
CA THR A 40 -14.68 -2.59 -8.06
C THR A 40 -15.89 -3.35 -7.55
N VAL A 41 -16.15 -3.25 -6.24
CA VAL A 41 -17.26 -3.93 -5.56
C VAL A 41 -18.17 -2.88 -4.95
N ASP A 42 -19.40 -2.77 -5.45
CA ASP A 42 -20.41 -1.85 -4.94
C ASP A 42 -21.31 -2.59 -3.93
N LEU A 43 -21.44 -2.03 -2.74
CA LEU A 43 -22.24 -2.55 -1.63
C LEU A 43 -23.37 -1.58 -1.32
N ASP A 44 -24.60 -2.10 -1.31
CA ASP A 44 -25.77 -1.40 -0.79
C ASP A 44 -26.12 -2.00 0.59
N LEU A 45 -26.07 -1.20 1.64
CA LEU A 45 -26.35 -1.58 3.01
C LEU A 45 -27.63 -0.91 3.49
N ASP A 46 -28.50 -1.66 4.17
CA ASP A 46 -29.75 -1.14 4.73
C ASP A 46 -29.53 -0.11 5.86
N ALA A 47 -28.36 -0.17 6.51
CA ALA A 47 -27.99 0.68 7.63
C ALA A 47 -26.47 0.94 7.63
N GLY A 48 -26.08 2.16 7.97
CA GLY A 48 -24.71 2.56 8.24
C GLY A 48 -24.26 2.27 9.68
N GLY A 49 -23.41 3.14 10.22
CA GLY A 49 -22.74 2.92 11.51
C GLY A 49 -21.71 1.79 11.43
N ILE A 50 -21.10 1.59 10.26
CA ILE A 50 -20.14 0.51 10.03
C ILE A 50 -18.78 0.94 10.59
N THR A 51 -18.17 0.10 11.41
CA THR A 51 -16.87 0.32 12.06
C THR A 51 -15.75 -0.51 11.44
N GLY A 52 -16.07 -1.49 10.58
CA GLY A 52 -15.06 -2.24 9.85
C GLY A 52 -15.60 -3.16 8.76
N LEU A 53 -14.65 -3.68 7.98
CA LEU A 53 -14.86 -4.62 6.88
C LEU A 53 -14.09 -5.91 7.13
N GLN A 54 -14.64 -7.02 6.68
CA GLN A 54 -13.96 -8.30 6.56
C GLN A 54 -13.99 -8.73 5.09
N ILE A 55 -12.83 -9.10 4.56
CA ILE A 55 -12.70 -9.81 3.29
C ILE A 55 -12.31 -11.25 3.59
N GLU A 56 -13.17 -12.20 3.19
CA GLU A 56 -12.85 -13.62 3.20
C GLU A 56 -12.38 -14.01 1.80
N ALA A 57 -11.16 -14.52 1.68
CA ALA A 57 -10.64 -15.18 0.50
C ALA A 57 -10.95 -16.69 0.62
N LEU A 58 -11.92 -17.17 -0.15
CA LEU A 58 -12.56 -18.47 0.01
C LEU A 58 -11.93 -19.54 -0.90
N ALA A 59 -11.83 -20.76 -0.41
CA ALA A 59 -11.48 -21.89 -1.25
C ALA A 59 -12.64 -22.23 -2.22
N HIS A 60 -12.31 -22.77 -3.39
CA HIS A 60 -13.30 -23.30 -4.33
C HIS A 60 -12.66 -24.34 -5.24
N ASP A 61 -13.34 -25.49 -5.44
CA ASP A 61 -12.77 -26.62 -6.19
C ASP A 61 -12.51 -26.30 -7.68
N SER A 62 -13.14 -25.25 -8.23
CA SER A 62 -12.90 -24.82 -9.62
C SER A 62 -11.64 -23.96 -9.80
N LEU A 63 -10.99 -23.53 -8.73
CA LEU A 63 -9.79 -22.71 -8.77
C LEU A 63 -8.54 -23.61 -8.71
N GLU A 64 -7.44 -23.16 -9.32
CA GLU A 64 -6.15 -23.84 -9.18
C GLU A 64 -5.75 -23.93 -7.70
N SER A 65 -5.18 -25.07 -7.29
CA SER A 65 -4.87 -25.38 -5.88
C SER A 65 -6.05 -25.16 -4.91
N LYS A 66 -7.28 -25.20 -5.41
CA LYS A 66 -8.53 -24.88 -4.70
C LYS A 66 -8.61 -23.43 -4.19
N GLY A 67 -7.83 -22.52 -4.77
CA GLY A 67 -7.84 -21.09 -4.45
C GLY A 67 -7.07 -20.73 -3.18
N PRO A 68 -7.38 -19.58 -2.54
CA PRO A 68 -8.46 -18.65 -2.87
C PRO A 68 -8.16 -17.66 -4.01
N GLY A 69 -6.92 -17.61 -4.50
CA GLY A 69 -6.57 -16.88 -5.73
C GLY A 69 -6.91 -17.67 -7.00
N ARG A 70 -6.94 -16.99 -8.14
CA ARG A 70 -7.25 -17.62 -9.44
C ARG A 70 -6.23 -18.69 -9.84
N ILE A 71 -4.98 -18.50 -9.42
CA ILE A 71 -3.87 -19.45 -9.59
C ILE A 71 -3.42 -20.05 -8.24
N GLY A 72 -4.37 -20.30 -7.34
CA GLY A 72 -4.11 -20.73 -5.97
C GLY A 72 -3.82 -19.57 -5.02
N ASN A 73 -2.72 -18.84 -5.26
CA ASN A 73 -2.39 -17.64 -4.46
C ASN A 73 -2.93 -16.35 -5.11
N PHE A 74 -3.12 -15.32 -4.30
CA PHE A 74 -3.40 -13.95 -4.75
C PHE A 74 -2.44 -12.97 -4.07
N VAL A 75 -2.35 -11.76 -4.63
CA VAL A 75 -1.71 -10.62 -3.97
C VAL A 75 -2.66 -9.42 -4.08
N LEU A 76 -3.27 -9.05 -2.96
CA LEU A 76 -4.07 -7.83 -2.84
C LEU A 76 -3.14 -6.68 -2.49
N SER A 77 -2.79 -5.85 -3.47
CA SER A 77 -1.81 -4.76 -3.33
C SER A 77 -2.35 -3.56 -2.56
N GLU A 78 -3.62 -3.20 -2.76
CA GLU A 78 -4.28 -2.08 -2.08
C GLU A 78 -5.80 -2.32 -2.00
N LEU A 79 -6.43 -1.85 -0.93
CA LEU A 79 -7.87 -1.78 -0.76
C LEU A 79 -8.27 -0.36 -0.37
N SER A 80 -9.10 0.29 -1.20
CA SER A 80 -9.72 1.57 -0.87
C SER A 80 -11.24 1.43 -0.73
N VAL A 81 -11.84 2.31 0.08
CA VAL A 81 -13.28 2.33 0.35
C VAL A 81 -13.79 3.75 0.21
N LEU A 82 -14.86 3.92 -0.55
CA LEU A 82 -15.59 5.18 -0.71
C LEU A 82 -17.00 5.03 -0.17
N ASN A 83 -17.45 5.94 0.68
CA ASN A 83 -18.86 6.09 1.04
C ASN A 83 -19.59 6.82 -0.08
N GLN A 84 -20.42 6.12 -0.84
CA GLN A 84 -21.15 6.60 -1.99
C GLN A 84 -22.61 7.00 -1.72
N THR A 85 -23.03 7.07 -0.45
CA THR A 85 -24.42 7.38 -0.09
C THR A 85 -24.88 8.70 -0.70
N GLU A 86 -23.99 9.68 -0.73
CA GLU A 86 -24.23 11.00 -1.31
C GLU A 86 -23.62 11.15 -2.72
N ALA A 87 -23.07 10.08 -3.31
CA ALA A 87 -22.36 10.13 -4.61
C ALA A 87 -23.26 10.48 -5.81
N THR A 88 -24.58 10.37 -5.67
CA THR A 88 -25.52 10.84 -6.71
C THR A 88 -25.98 12.28 -6.49
N LYS A 89 -25.72 12.86 -5.30
CA LYS A 89 -26.02 14.26 -5.03
C LYS A 89 -24.86 15.10 -5.53
N GLN A 90 -25.03 15.58 -6.74
CA GLN A 90 -24.18 16.58 -7.35
C GLN A 90 -24.08 17.81 -6.43
N ARG A 91 -22.85 18.21 -6.07
CA ARG A 91 -22.67 19.36 -5.18
C ARG A 91 -23.07 20.62 -5.92
N GLN A 92 -23.89 21.44 -5.26
CA GLN A 92 -24.39 22.69 -5.82
C GLN A 92 -23.40 23.81 -5.50
N GLY A 93 -22.50 24.10 -6.45
CA GLY A 93 -21.42 25.09 -6.30
C GLY A 93 -21.51 26.19 -7.34
N ARG A 94 -20.93 27.35 -7.05
CA ARG A 94 -20.82 28.48 -7.98
C ARG A 94 -19.37 28.82 -8.31
N PHE A 95 -18.47 28.70 -7.35
CA PHE A 95 -17.06 29.06 -7.55
C PHE A 95 -16.19 27.81 -7.41
N VAL A 96 -15.23 27.64 -8.33
CA VAL A 96 -14.15 26.65 -8.20
C VAL A 96 -12.84 27.42 -8.06
N ARG A 97 -12.11 27.17 -6.97
CA ARG A 97 -10.97 27.98 -6.53
C ARG A 97 -9.75 27.11 -6.28
N LEU A 98 -8.61 27.55 -6.77
CA LEU A 98 -7.29 27.04 -6.44
C LEU A 98 -6.59 28.03 -5.51
N ASP A 99 -6.19 27.58 -4.33
CA ASP A 99 -5.33 28.35 -3.41
C ASP A 99 -4.01 27.59 -3.24
N LEU A 100 -2.88 28.29 -3.35
CA LEU A 100 -1.56 27.69 -3.14
C LEU A 100 -0.85 28.36 -1.96
N PRO A 101 -1.06 27.86 -0.72
CA PRO A 101 -0.54 28.51 0.47
C PRO A 101 1.00 28.45 0.56
N GLY A 102 1.57 29.48 1.15
CA GLY A 102 3.01 29.65 1.35
C GLY A 102 3.56 30.91 0.71
N ASP A 103 4.75 31.30 1.16
CA ASP A 103 5.50 32.41 0.58
C ASP A 103 6.30 31.94 -0.65
N GLY A 104 6.55 32.86 -1.58
CA GLY A 104 7.29 32.58 -2.82
C GLY A 104 6.59 31.58 -3.75
N LYS A 105 5.25 31.52 -3.72
CA LYS A 105 4.44 30.60 -4.53
C LYS A 105 3.95 31.26 -5.82
N MET A 106 3.58 30.45 -6.81
CA MET A 106 2.92 30.88 -8.04
C MET A 106 1.99 29.78 -8.55
N ILE A 107 0.89 30.14 -9.20
CA ILE A 107 0.00 29.20 -9.88
C ILE A 107 0.20 29.32 -11.39
N HIS A 108 0.32 28.16 -12.05
CA HIS A 108 0.37 28.04 -13.51
C HIS A 108 -0.37 26.77 -13.96
N VAL A 109 -1.67 26.89 -14.11
CA VAL A 109 -2.51 25.80 -14.63
C VAL A 109 -2.78 26.00 -16.11
N ALA A 110 -2.77 24.90 -16.85
CA ALA A 110 -3.14 24.87 -18.26
C ALA A 110 -4.65 25.00 -18.42
N GLU A 111 -5.41 24.25 -17.63
CA GLU A 111 -6.88 24.23 -17.71
C GLU A 111 -7.44 23.78 -16.35
N VAL A 112 -8.58 24.34 -15.96
CA VAL A 112 -9.38 23.89 -14.82
C VAL A 112 -10.78 23.59 -15.35
N GLN A 113 -11.01 22.32 -15.63
CA GLN A 113 -12.30 21.85 -16.12
C GLN A 113 -13.23 21.60 -14.94
N VAL A 114 -14.49 21.99 -15.08
CA VAL A 114 -15.54 21.76 -14.08
C VAL A 114 -16.65 21.01 -14.79
N PHE A 115 -16.97 19.79 -14.39
CA PHE A 115 -17.91 18.92 -15.10
C PHE A 115 -19.27 18.83 -14.42
N ASP A 116 -20.32 19.01 -15.22
CA ASP A 116 -21.72 18.64 -14.96
C ASP A 116 -22.08 17.54 -15.97
N GLY A 117 -22.08 16.29 -15.52
CA GLY A 117 -22.05 15.11 -16.37
C GLY A 117 -20.81 15.09 -17.28
N GLU A 118 -21.03 15.01 -18.59
CA GLU A 118 -19.96 15.05 -19.60
C GLU A 118 -19.61 16.49 -20.05
N LYS A 119 -20.38 17.50 -19.62
CA LYS A 119 -20.19 18.89 -20.05
C LYS A 119 -19.18 19.60 -19.15
N ASN A 120 -18.09 20.11 -19.73
CA ASN A 120 -17.25 21.12 -19.07
C ASN A 120 -18.02 22.45 -19.01
N ILE A 121 -18.45 22.84 -17.82
CA ILE A 121 -19.20 24.08 -17.55
C ILE A 121 -18.29 25.26 -17.16
N ALA A 122 -16.98 25.04 -17.01
CA ALA A 122 -16.02 26.09 -16.70
C ALA A 122 -15.82 27.08 -17.86
N THR A 123 -15.91 26.59 -19.10
CA THR A 123 -15.74 27.40 -20.33
C THR A 123 -16.84 28.45 -20.51
N ASP A 124 -17.99 28.27 -19.85
CA ASP A 124 -19.09 29.23 -19.83
C ASP A 124 -18.94 30.28 -18.69
N GLY A 125 -17.91 30.12 -17.84
CA GLY A 125 -17.69 30.92 -16.64
C GLY A 125 -16.82 32.16 -16.86
N THR A 126 -16.43 32.80 -15.76
CA THR A 126 -15.49 33.93 -15.75
C THR A 126 -14.36 33.62 -14.79
N ALA A 127 -13.14 33.52 -15.31
CA ALA A 127 -11.94 33.25 -14.52
C ALA A 127 -11.29 34.55 -14.01
N THR A 128 -10.77 34.51 -12.79
CA THR A 128 -9.98 35.58 -12.16
C THR A 128 -8.82 34.97 -11.38
N GLN A 129 -7.77 35.75 -11.10
CA GLN A 129 -6.62 35.28 -10.33
C GLN A 129 -6.02 36.42 -9.50
N SER A 130 -5.22 36.06 -8.49
CA SER A 130 -4.65 37.01 -7.53
C SER A 130 -3.76 38.08 -8.18
N SER A 131 -3.08 37.73 -9.27
CA SER A 131 -2.19 38.58 -10.06
C SER A 131 -1.92 37.92 -11.41
N THR A 132 -1.42 38.67 -12.39
CA THR A 132 -1.04 38.13 -13.70
C THR A 132 0.42 38.47 -13.98
N ASP A 133 1.19 37.47 -14.40
CA ASP A 133 2.59 37.63 -14.83
C ASP A 133 2.84 36.86 -16.13
N PHE A 134 3.97 37.12 -16.79
CA PHE A 134 4.42 36.42 -18.01
C PHE A 134 3.39 36.32 -19.15
N GLY A 135 2.37 37.18 -19.16
CA GLY A 135 1.27 37.13 -20.13
C GLY A 135 0.38 35.89 -20.01
N GLY A 136 0.25 35.29 -18.82
CA GLY A 136 -0.67 34.17 -18.53
C GLY A 136 -1.94 34.62 -17.82
N PRO A 137 -2.91 35.22 -18.53
CA PRO A 137 -4.15 35.71 -17.92
C PRO A 137 -5.05 34.54 -17.47
N PRO A 138 -5.99 34.76 -16.53
CA PRO A 138 -6.76 33.68 -15.91
C PRO A 138 -7.67 32.91 -16.87
N GLU A 139 -8.11 33.53 -17.96
CA GLU A 139 -9.03 32.94 -18.94
C GLU A 139 -8.43 31.75 -19.68
N ARG A 140 -7.10 31.64 -19.73
CA ARG A 140 -6.43 30.44 -20.27
C ARG A 140 -6.77 29.19 -19.48
N GLY A 141 -7.10 29.31 -18.20
CA GLY A 141 -7.50 28.18 -17.37
C GLY A 141 -8.92 27.68 -17.63
N ILE A 142 -9.66 28.28 -18.56
CA ILE A 142 -11.01 27.86 -18.97
C ILE A 142 -11.20 27.99 -20.48
N ASP A 143 -10.13 27.96 -21.27
CA ASP A 143 -10.18 28.20 -22.72
C ASP A 143 -10.52 26.92 -23.52
N GLY A 144 -10.64 25.78 -22.83
CA GLY A 144 -10.93 24.48 -23.43
C GLY A 144 -9.71 23.79 -24.04
N ASN A 145 -8.51 24.37 -23.90
CA ASN A 145 -7.27 23.80 -24.42
C ASN A 145 -6.36 23.33 -23.27
N THR A 146 -6.19 22.01 -23.19
CA THR A 146 -5.45 21.35 -22.10
C THR A 146 -3.94 21.30 -22.33
N ASP A 147 -3.38 22.08 -23.27
CA ASP A 147 -1.96 22.07 -23.58
C ASP A 147 -1.13 22.76 -22.48
N GLY A 148 -0.45 21.95 -21.68
CA GLY A 148 0.42 22.42 -20.61
C GLY A 148 1.74 23.05 -21.05
N THR A 149 2.02 23.17 -22.36
CA THR A 149 3.23 23.84 -22.85
C THR A 149 3.05 25.36 -22.81
N TYR A 150 3.78 26.04 -21.93
CA TYR A 150 3.59 27.49 -21.69
C TYR A 150 3.66 28.37 -22.94
N THR A 151 4.59 28.08 -23.86
CA THR A 151 4.79 28.85 -25.09
C THR A 151 3.65 28.69 -26.09
N ASN A 152 2.75 27.73 -25.90
CA ASN A 152 1.58 27.51 -26.74
C ASN A 152 0.39 28.38 -26.32
N ASN A 153 0.60 29.29 -25.37
CA ASN A 153 -0.36 30.32 -24.96
C ASN A 153 -1.66 29.79 -24.33
N SER A 154 -1.61 28.62 -23.68
CA SER A 154 -2.74 27.99 -22.98
C SER A 154 -2.50 27.76 -21.50
N VAL A 155 -1.53 28.47 -20.90
CA VAL A 155 -1.21 28.32 -19.47
C VAL A 155 -1.36 29.66 -18.77
N THR A 156 -2.11 29.66 -17.67
CA THR A 156 -2.24 30.78 -16.73
C THR A 156 -0.91 31.03 -16.00
N HIS A 157 -0.71 32.23 -15.46
CA HIS A 157 0.46 32.49 -14.63
C HIS A 157 0.21 33.66 -13.67
N THR A 158 0.27 33.38 -12.37
CA THR A 158 0.31 34.43 -11.35
C THR A 158 1.72 34.96 -11.16
N ALA A 159 1.87 36.17 -10.60
CA ALA A 159 3.16 36.61 -10.09
C ALA A 159 3.56 35.74 -8.88
N VAL A 160 4.87 35.70 -8.59
CA VAL A 160 5.37 35.12 -7.34
C VAL A 160 4.87 35.96 -6.18
N SER A 161 4.11 35.34 -5.28
CA SER A 161 3.51 36.04 -4.14
C SER A 161 3.26 35.07 -2.98
N LYS A 162 2.84 35.64 -1.86
CA LYS A 162 2.33 34.87 -0.73
C LYS A 162 0.87 34.48 -0.99
N ASP A 163 0.58 33.18 -0.86
CA ASP A 163 -0.76 32.61 -0.98
C ASP A 163 -1.50 32.99 -2.29
N PRO A 164 -0.91 32.80 -3.50
CA PRO A 164 -1.59 33.06 -4.76
C PRO A 164 -2.82 32.18 -4.96
N TRP A 165 -3.76 32.69 -5.76
CA TRP A 165 -5.01 31.99 -6.05
C TRP A 165 -5.49 32.21 -7.49
N TRP A 166 -6.26 31.26 -7.99
CA TRP A 166 -7.00 31.32 -9.25
C TRP A 166 -8.43 30.83 -9.01
N GLU A 167 -9.44 31.41 -9.64
CA GLU A 167 -10.86 31.06 -9.42
C GLU A 167 -11.68 31.23 -10.70
N VAL A 168 -12.64 30.33 -10.92
CA VAL A 168 -13.71 30.50 -11.91
C VAL A 168 -15.06 30.68 -11.21
N ASP A 169 -15.78 31.76 -11.55
CA ASP A 169 -17.21 31.93 -11.26
C ASP A 169 -18.01 31.30 -12.40
N LEU A 170 -18.81 30.27 -12.09
CA LEU A 170 -19.64 29.55 -13.04
C LEU A 170 -20.89 30.35 -13.48
N GLY A 171 -21.09 31.55 -12.92
CA GLY A 171 -22.16 32.51 -13.22
C GLY A 171 -23.44 32.28 -12.42
N ALA A 172 -23.68 31.05 -11.98
CA ALA A 172 -24.80 30.66 -11.13
C ALA A 172 -24.42 29.43 -10.28
N VAL A 173 -25.25 29.10 -9.29
CA VAL A 173 -25.15 27.79 -8.64
C VAL A 173 -25.46 26.71 -9.67
N LYS A 174 -24.51 25.82 -9.91
CA LYS A 174 -24.61 24.71 -10.83
C LYS A 174 -24.26 23.42 -10.11
N GLY A 175 -24.73 22.33 -10.68
CA GLY A 175 -24.24 21.02 -10.30
C GLY A 175 -22.79 20.82 -10.73
N ILE A 176 -21.97 20.26 -9.84
CA ILE A 176 -20.59 19.88 -10.12
C ILE A 176 -20.37 18.41 -9.72
N ASP A 177 -19.96 17.59 -10.68
CA ASP A 177 -19.62 16.17 -10.49
C ASP A 177 -18.12 15.94 -10.33
N SER A 178 -17.29 16.68 -11.07
CA SER A 178 -15.84 16.58 -10.97
C SER A 178 -15.13 17.85 -11.42
N VAL A 179 -13.88 18.01 -10.98
CA VAL A 179 -12.98 19.07 -11.41
C VAL A 179 -11.70 18.40 -11.92
N VAL A 180 -11.17 18.85 -13.06
CA VAL A 180 -9.87 18.39 -13.56
C VAL A 180 -8.91 19.56 -13.59
N VAL A 181 -7.82 19.46 -12.84
CA VAL A 181 -6.75 20.46 -12.83
C VAL A 181 -5.64 19.97 -13.75
N TRP A 182 -5.44 20.66 -14.87
CA TRP A 182 -4.35 20.44 -15.81
C TRP A 182 -3.17 21.33 -15.45
N ASN A 183 -2.02 20.72 -15.20
CA ASN A 183 -0.79 21.41 -14.85
C ASN A 183 -0.04 21.88 -16.10
N ARG A 184 0.90 22.79 -15.90
CA ARG A 184 1.96 23.08 -16.88
C ARG A 184 2.87 21.86 -17.02
N THR A 185 3.23 21.48 -18.25
CA THR A 185 3.96 20.24 -18.57
C THR A 185 5.38 20.45 -19.12
N ASP A 186 5.78 21.68 -19.45
CA ASP A 186 7.12 21.98 -19.95
C ASP A 186 8.15 22.28 -18.84
N ASN A 187 9.43 22.09 -19.17
CA ASN A 187 10.59 22.54 -18.37
C ASN A 187 10.72 21.97 -16.94
N ASN A 188 10.08 20.85 -16.62
CA ASN A 188 10.13 20.20 -15.30
C ASN A 188 9.65 21.11 -14.14
N LEU A 189 8.63 21.93 -14.39
CA LEU A 189 8.12 22.94 -13.45
C LEU A 189 6.85 22.51 -12.70
N GLN A 190 6.36 21.29 -12.92
CA GLN A 190 5.12 20.72 -12.38
C GLN A 190 5.01 20.88 -10.86
N SER A 191 6.12 20.60 -10.15
CA SER A 191 6.21 20.61 -8.68
C SER A 191 5.93 21.96 -8.02
N ARG A 192 5.90 23.07 -8.78
CA ARG A 192 5.51 24.38 -8.26
C ARG A 192 4.08 24.42 -7.74
N LEU A 193 3.22 23.53 -8.24
CA LEU A 193 1.82 23.39 -7.79
C LEU A 193 1.68 22.45 -6.56
N ASN A 194 2.78 21.96 -5.98
CA ASN A 194 2.74 21.09 -4.80
C ASN A 194 2.03 21.78 -3.63
N GLY A 195 1.02 21.10 -3.08
CA GLY A 195 0.21 21.58 -1.97
C GLY A 195 -0.94 22.49 -2.38
N VAL A 196 -1.30 22.55 -3.67
CA VAL A 196 -2.48 23.31 -4.12
C VAL A 196 -3.74 22.75 -3.47
N ILE A 197 -4.62 23.66 -3.08
CA ILE A 197 -5.91 23.39 -2.48
C ILE A 197 -6.98 23.67 -3.53
N VAL A 198 -7.78 22.67 -3.87
CA VAL A 198 -8.95 22.81 -4.75
C VAL A 198 -10.19 22.92 -3.88
N SER A 199 -10.93 24.03 -4.01
CA SER A 199 -12.14 24.29 -3.24
C SER A 199 -13.33 24.56 -4.16
N ILE A 200 -14.51 24.14 -3.73
CA ILE A 200 -15.79 24.57 -4.31
C ILE A 200 -16.51 25.41 -3.29
N LEU A 201 -17.06 26.53 -3.75
CA LEU A 201 -17.82 27.43 -2.91
C LEU A 201 -19.24 27.62 -3.44
N ASP A 202 -20.21 27.73 -2.53
CA ASP A 202 -21.59 28.08 -2.86
C ASP A 202 -21.73 29.56 -3.27
N ASP A 203 -22.95 30.03 -3.56
CA ASP A 203 -23.24 31.42 -3.92
C ASP A 203 -22.91 32.45 -2.83
N LYS A 204 -22.85 32.00 -1.57
CA LYS A 204 -22.45 32.79 -0.40
C LYS A 204 -20.95 32.70 -0.12
N ARG A 205 -20.20 32.02 -0.97
CA ARG A 205 -18.76 31.74 -0.83
C ARG A 205 -18.42 30.91 0.40
N ASN A 206 -19.34 30.07 0.89
CA ASN A 206 -19.00 29.03 1.85
C ASN A 206 -18.32 27.87 1.13
N VAL A 207 -17.23 27.36 1.70
CA VAL A 207 -16.55 26.17 1.16
C VAL A 207 -17.44 24.94 1.39
N ILE A 208 -17.90 24.31 0.31
CA ILE A 208 -18.73 23.11 0.33
C ILE A 208 -17.97 21.84 -0.06
N PHE A 209 -16.75 21.99 -0.57
CA PHE A 209 -15.79 20.92 -0.84
C PHE A 209 -14.37 21.49 -0.81
N LYS A 210 -13.41 20.67 -0.34
CA LYS A 210 -12.00 21.04 -0.29
C LYS A 210 -11.15 19.78 -0.41
N GLU A 211 -10.17 19.80 -1.31
CA GLU A 211 -9.16 18.76 -1.48
C GLU A 211 -7.77 19.37 -1.58
N VAL A 212 -6.75 18.67 -1.08
CA VAL A 212 -5.35 19.10 -1.11
C VAL A 212 -4.56 18.15 -1.99
N LEU A 213 -3.98 18.66 -3.07
CA LEU A 213 -3.04 17.92 -3.90
C LEU A 213 -1.64 18.09 -3.30
N ALA A 214 -1.27 17.19 -2.38
CA ALA A 214 0.02 17.25 -1.68
C ALA A 214 1.20 17.24 -2.67
N THR A 215 1.08 16.44 -3.72
CA THR A 215 2.00 16.41 -4.86
C THR A 215 1.26 16.92 -6.10
N ALA A 216 1.88 17.81 -6.86
CA ALA A 216 1.33 18.31 -8.11
C ALA A 216 1.21 17.18 -9.14
N PRO A 217 0.14 17.14 -9.94
CA PRO A 217 0.06 16.19 -11.04
C PRO A 217 1.11 16.49 -12.11
N GLU A 218 1.70 15.44 -12.69
CA GLU A 218 2.66 15.58 -13.80
C GLU A 218 2.01 16.18 -15.07
N LYS A 219 0.70 15.95 -15.23
CA LYS A 219 -0.10 16.42 -16.36
C LYS A 219 -1.45 16.93 -15.90
N ASP A 220 -2.27 16.07 -15.28
CA ASP A 220 -3.59 16.42 -14.80
C ASP A 220 -3.99 15.61 -13.57
N ALA A 221 -4.92 16.15 -12.78
CA ALA A 221 -5.57 15.45 -11.67
C ALA A 221 -7.08 15.65 -11.77
N LYS A 222 -7.81 14.55 -11.92
CA LYS A 222 -9.26 14.53 -11.78
C LYS A 222 -9.65 14.33 -10.33
N ILE A 223 -10.51 15.22 -9.84
CA ILE A 223 -11.08 15.23 -8.50
C ILE A 223 -12.58 14.99 -8.65
N ASP A 224 -13.05 13.83 -8.22
CA ASP A 224 -14.48 13.53 -8.18
C ASP A 224 -15.12 14.23 -6.97
N ILE A 225 -16.09 15.09 -7.26
CA ILE A 225 -16.75 15.99 -6.32
C ILE A 225 -18.10 15.44 -5.86
N THR A 226 -18.63 14.48 -6.62
CA THR A 226 -19.75 13.64 -6.20
C THR A 226 -19.57 13.24 -4.73
N GLY A 227 -20.65 13.16 -3.95
CA GLY A 227 -20.60 12.88 -2.51
C GLY A 227 -19.99 11.52 -2.08
N ALA A 228 -19.19 10.88 -2.94
CA ALA A 228 -18.29 9.79 -2.58
C ALA A 228 -17.20 10.31 -1.62
N ILE A 229 -17.25 9.91 -0.35
CA ILE A 229 -16.29 10.33 0.68
C ILE A 229 -15.31 9.18 0.94
N PRO A 230 -13.98 9.37 0.82
CA PRO A 230 -13.01 8.34 1.20
C PRO A 230 -13.15 7.95 2.68
N VAL A 231 -13.25 6.65 2.93
CA VAL A 231 -13.30 6.11 4.28
C VAL A 231 -11.86 5.92 4.79
N SER A 232 -11.53 6.57 5.90
CA SER A 232 -10.23 6.39 6.54
C SER A 232 -10.15 5.05 7.27
N ILE A 233 -9.16 4.23 6.93
CA ILE A 233 -8.91 2.93 7.55
C ILE A 233 -7.77 3.07 8.56
N ALA A 234 -7.99 2.63 9.80
CA ALA A 234 -7.03 2.76 10.89
C ALA A 234 -6.06 1.59 10.96
N THR A 235 -6.57 0.36 10.86
CA THR A 235 -5.75 -0.85 10.95
C THR A 235 -6.26 -1.93 10.00
N ALA A 236 -5.37 -2.86 9.64
CA ALA A 236 -5.73 -4.10 8.97
C ALA A 236 -4.99 -5.27 9.62
N SER A 237 -5.65 -6.42 9.69
CA SER A 237 -5.14 -7.66 10.28
C SER A 237 -5.63 -8.86 9.47
N ALA A 238 -4.91 -9.98 9.47
CA ALA A 238 -5.35 -11.21 8.82
C ALA A 238 -5.14 -12.44 9.71
N ASP A 239 -5.93 -13.48 9.46
CA ASP A 239 -5.77 -14.77 10.14
C ASP A 239 -4.56 -15.55 9.62
N TYR A 240 -4.14 -15.26 8.39
CA TYR A 240 -2.93 -15.77 7.76
C TYR A 240 -2.25 -14.67 6.92
N GLU A 241 -0.93 -14.58 7.04
CA GLU A 241 -0.08 -13.67 6.27
C GLU A 241 1.12 -14.46 5.75
N GLN A 242 1.43 -14.34 4.46
CA GLN A 242 2.63 -14.96 3.90
C GLN A 242 3.87 -14.28 4.47
N LYS A 243 4.67 -15.06 5.21
CA LYS A 243 5.91 -14.57 5.82
C LYS A 243 6.98 -14.34 4.75
N GLY A 244 7.76 -13.28 4.94
CA GLY A 244 9.00 -13.06 4.23
C GLY A 244 10.10 -14.01 4.71
N ASP A 245 11.18 -14.13 3.93
CA ASP A 245 12.33 -14.97 4.26
C ASP A 245 13.34 -14.31 5.22
N GLY A 246 13.08 -13.06 5.62
CA GLY A 246 13.94 -12.28 6.51
C GLY A 246 15.24 -11.79 5.87
N ASN A 247 15.48 -12.08 4.59
CA ASN A 247 16.67 -11.68 3.85
C ASN A 247 16.33 -10.73 2.70
N ASN A 248 15.59 -11.21 1.70
CA ASN A 248 15.37 -10.53 0.41
C ASN A 248 13.90 -10.41 0.00
N GLN A 249 12.98 -11.14 0.64
CA GLN A 249 11.55 -11.01 0.38
C GLN A 249 10.84 -10.45 1.61
N PRO A 250 10.20 -9.26 1.53
CA PRO A 250 9.35 -8.79 2.61
C PRO A 250 8.14 -9.73 2.75
N GLY A 251 7.54 -9.73 3.95
CA GLY A 251 6.27 -10.42 4.15
C GLY A 251 5.13 -9.70 3.43
N TRP A 252 4.07 -10.45 3.15
CA TRP A 252 2.85 -9.96 2.51
C TRP A 252 1.76 -9.86 3.56
N LEU A 253 1.65 -8.67 4.14
CA LEU A 253 0.97 -8.42 5.40
C LEU A 253 -0.34 -7.66 5.16
N ALA A 254 -1.34 -7.89 6.00
CA ALA A 254 -2.64 -7.24 5.86
C ALA A 254 -2.53 -5.71 5.92
N ASN A 255 -1.61 -5.17 6.73
CA ASN A 255 -1.42 -3.71 6.85
C ASN A 255 -0.87 -3.04 5.58
N GLN A 256 -0.31 -3.81 4.64
CA GLN A 256 0.19 -3.29 3.37
C GLN A 256 -0.93 -2.96 2.39
N ILE A 257 -2.14 -3.49 2.59
CA ILE A 257 -3.29 -3.18 1.70
C ILE A 257 -3.91 -1.81 1.97
N ILE A 258 -3.40 -1.06 2.96
CA ILE A 258 -3.89 0.26 3.36
C ILE A 258 -2.76 1.28 3.53
N ASP A 259 -1.57 0.98 2.99
CA ASP A 259 -0.37 1.80 3.20
C ASP A 259 -0.16 2.83 2.07
N GLY A 260 -1.04 2.84 1.07
CA GLY A 260 -1.00 3.76 -0.07
C GLY A 260 0.03 3.39 -1.14
N LYS A 261 0.73 2.25 -1.03
CA LYS A 261 1.77 1.82 -1.99
C LYS A 261 1.24 0.85 -3.04
N ARG A 262 0.11 1.21 -3.65
CA ARG A 262 -0.57 0.50 -4.75
C ARG A 262 0.34 -0.10 -5.84
N ASP A 263 1.39 0.61 -6.26
CA ASP A 263 2.24 0.22 -7.40
C ASP A 263 3.56 -0.47 -6.98
N ALA A 264 3.77 -0.68 -5.68
CA ALA A 264 4.97 -1.36 -5.20
C ALA A 264 4.93 -2.86 -5.55
N THR A 265 6.04 -3.38 -6.07
CA THR A 265 6.14 -4.77 -6.57
C THR A 265 6.18 -5.84 -5.49
N ASN A 266 6.46 -5.47 -4.24
CA ASN A 266 6.53 -6.37 -3.09
C ASN A 266 5.64 -5.86 -1.93
N ASN A 267 4.40 -5.49 -2.26
CA ASN A 267 3.45 -4.91 -1.31
C ASN A 267 2.07 -5.57 -1.45
N GLY A 268 1.46 -5.86 -0.31
CA GLY A 268 0.07 -6.30 -0.24
C GLY A 268 -0.11 -7.51 0.67
N TRP A 269 -1.34 -8.04 0.69
CA TRP A 269 -1.68 -9.24 1.41
C TRP A 269 -1.71 -10.46 0.49
N ALA A 270 -1.04 -11.54 0.90
CA ALA A 270 -0.97 -12.79 0.17
C ALA A 270 -1.03 -14.00 1.12
N VAL A 271 -1.39 -15.16 0.57
CA VAL A 271 -1.70 -16.38 1.34
C VAL A 271 -0.95 -17.62 0.86
N ALA A 272 0.22 -17.46 0.21
CA ALA A 272 1.02 -18.63 -0.16
C ALA A 272 1.38 -19.45 1.10
N GLY A 273 1.23 -20.78 1.00
CA GLY A 273 1.31 -21.70 2.14
C GLY A 273 -0.03 -21.93 2.86
N ALA A 274 -1.07 -21.18 2.51
CA ALA A 274 -2.44 -21.34 2.99
C ALA A 274 -3.47 -21.43 1.84
N THR A 275 -3.05 -21.90 0.67
CA THR A 275 -3.93 -22.19 -0.47
C THR A 275 -4.84 -23.39 -0.18
N GLY A 276 -6.02 -23.42 -0.80
CA GLY A 276 -7.01 -24.48 -0.65
C GLY A 276 -7.81 -24.45 0.66
N GLN A 277 -7.70 -23.35 1.41
CA GLN A 277 -8.51 -23.07 2.59
C GLN A 277 -8.96 -21.61 2.58
N ALA A 278 -10.01 -21.30 3.36
CA ALA A 278 -10.43 -19.94 3.55
C ALA A 278 -9.41 -19.17 4.40
N ASN A 279 -9.17 -17.91 4.04
CA ASN A 279 -8.36 -16.96 4.81
C ASN A 279 -9.14 -15.64 4.87
N LEU A 280 -8.91 -14.82 5.87
CA LEU A 280 -9.63 -13.56 6.01
C LEU A 280 -8.74 -12.43 6.50
N ALA A 281 -9.03 -11.23 6.00
CA ALA A 281 -8.48 -9.99 6.50
C ALA A 281 -9.61 -9.10 7.02
N VAL A 282 -9.32 -8.38 8.10
CA VAL A 282 -10.22 -7.45 8.79
C VAL A 282 -9.60 -6.07 8.78
N LEU A 283 -10.39 -5.07 8.39
CA LEU A 283 -10.05 -3.66 8.34
C LEU A 283 -10.91 -2.90 9.36
N GLN A 284 -10.27 -2.14 10.24
CA GLN A 284 -10.95 -1.24 11.16
C GLN A 284 -10.98 0.16 10.57
N PHE A 285 -12.15 0.78 10.51
CA PHE A 285 -12.27 2.17 10.14
C PHE A 285 -11.83 3.08 11.28
N LYS A 286 -11.28 4.24 10.93
CA LYS A 286 -10.88 5.25 11.91
C LYS A 286 -12.07 5.84 12.65
N GLU A 287 -13.19 5.97 11.94
CA GLU A 287 -14.47 6.44 12.46
C GLU A 287 -15.60 5.61 11.85
N ALA A 288 -16.74 5.53 12.54
CA ALA A 288 -17.91 4.84 12.01
C ALA A 288 -18.43 5.54 10.75
N VAL A 289 -18.83 4.77 9.74
CA VAL A 289 -19.29 5.28 8.45
C VAL A 289 -20.80 5.15 8.32
N GLY A 290 -21.46 6.25 7.97
CA GLY A 290 -22.93 6.34 7.88
C GLY A 290 -23.62 6.31 9.25
N SER A 291 -24.95 6.34 9.25
CA SER A 291 -25.79 6.29 10.45
C SER A 291 -26.57 4.97 10.49
N SER A 292 -26.83 4.43 11.69
CA SER A 292 -27.57 3.16 11.84
C SER A 292 -28.99 3.19 11.27
N ASP A 293 -29.52 4.38 11.04
CA ASP A 293 -30.92 4.60 10.65
C ASP A 293 -31.07 4.94 9.16
N GLU A 294 -29.96 5.05 8.42
CA GLU A 294 -29.93 5.45 7.02
C GLU A 294 -29.19 4.40 6.17
N PRO A 295 -29.68 4.12 4.94
CA PRO A 295 -28.96 3.29 4.00
C PRO A 295 -27.57 3.84 3.71
N LEU A 296 -26.61 2.94 3.56
CA LEU A 296 -25.22 3.27 3.28
C LEU A 296 -24.80 2.59 1.97
N LYS A 297 -24.24 3.36 1.05
CA LYS A 297 -23.60 2.80 -0.16
C LYS A 297 -22.10 2.87 -0.02
N LEU A 298 -21.40 1.76 -0.23
CA LEU A 298 -19.94 1.73 -0.25
C LEU A 298 -19.44 1.22 -1.60
N ARG A 299 -18.35 1.79 -2.10
CA ARG A 299 -17.57 1.23 -3.20
C ARG A 299 -16.21 0.84 -2.68
N LEU A 300 -15.84 -0.41 -2.89
CA LEU A 300 -14.52 -0.94 -2.58
C LEU A 300 -13.76 -1.07 -3.90
N THR A 301 -12.48 -0.74 -3.88
CA THR A 301 -11.55 -1.05 -4.97
C THR A 301 -10.46 -1.97 -4.44
N LEU A 302 -10.31 -3.14 -5.06
CA LEU A 302 -9.36 -4.19 -4.72
C LEU A 302 -8.30 -4.29 -5.81
N ASP A 303 -7.13 -3.68 -5.59
CA ASP A 303 -6.07 -3.60 -6.58
C ASP A 303 -5.05 -4.71 -6.43
N GLN A 304 -4.67 -5.32 -7.55
CA GLN A 304 -3.90 -6.57 -7.57
C GLN A 304 -2.78 -6.43 -8.60
N ASN A 305 -1.75 -5.70 -8.20
CA ASN A 305 -0.74 -5.15 -9.11
C ASN A 305 0.57 -5.93 -9.14
N TYR A 306 0.64 -7.06 -8.43
CA TYR A 306 1.82 -7.92 -8.39
C TYR A 306 2.19 -8.49 -9.78
N GLY A 307 1.20 -8.83 -10.59
CA GLY A 307 1.41 -9.52 -11.87
C GLY A 307 1.31 -11.04 -11.74
N GLY A 308 1.59 -11.75 -12.82
CA GLY A 308 1.57 -13.21 -12.88
C GLY A 308 0.19 -13.82 -12.69
N LYS A 309 -0.89 -13.05 -12.85
CA LYS A 309 -2.29 -13.46 -12.61
C LYS A 309 -2.62 -13.79 -11.16
N HIS A 310 -1.84 -13.29 -10.19
CA HIS A 310 -2.09 -13.42 -8.75
C HIS A 310 -3.27 -12.56 -8.28
N THR A 311 -4.44 -12.82 -8.84
CA THR A 311 -5.70 -12.14 -8.53
C THR A 311 -6.62 -13.05 -7.72
N LEU A 312 -7.52 -12.47 -6.93
CA LEU A 312 -8.50 -13.13 -6.08
C LEU A 312 -9.46 -13.93 -6.96
N GLY A 313 -9.67 -15.18 -6.61
CA GLY A 313 -10.51 -16.11 -7.36
C GLY A 313 -11.89 -16.30 -6.76
N HIS A 314 -12.01 -16.27 -5.43
CA HIS A 314 -13.29 -16.42 -4.74
C HIS A 314 -13.23 -15.64 -3.43
N PHE A 315 -14.15 -14.70 -3.22
CA PHE A 315 -14.12 -13.86 -2.03
C PHE A 315 -15.51 -13.47 -1.53
N ARG A 316 -15.62 -13.04 -0.28
CA ARG A 316 -16.85 -12.50 0.32
C ARG A 316 -16.53 -11.28 1.16
N ILE A 317 -17.43 -10.30 1.14
CA ILE A 317 -17.32 -9.08 1.96
C ILE A 317 -18.36 -9.13 3.07
N SER A 318 -17.93 -8.85 4.29
CA SER A 318 -18.79 -8.66 5.45
C SER A 318 -18.50 -7.34 6.14
N VAL A 319 -19.48 -6.81 6.85
CA VAL A 319 -19.36 -5.56 7.62
C VAL A 319 -19.66 -5.79 9.09
N THR A 320 -19.21 -4.87 9.95
CA THR A 320 -19.54 -4.85 11.37
C THR A 320 -19.79 -3.44 11.87
N SER A 321 -20.59 -3.33 12.93
CA SER A 321 -20.87 -2.08 13.67
C SER A 321 -20.44 -2.20 15.13
N ILE A 322 -19.53 -3.12 15.44
CA ILE A 322 -19.01 -3.32 16.79
C ILE A 322 -18.27 -2.05 17.23
N ASP A 323 -18.59 -1.59 18.44
CA ASP A 323 -17.81 -0.57 19.13
C ASP A 323 -16.54 -1.19 19.74
N GLY A 324 -15.41 -0.50 19.59
CA GLY A 324 -14.08 -0.97 20.03
C GLY A 324 -13.19 -1.55 18.92
N GLU A 325 -12.25 -2.40 19.32
CA GLU A 325 -11.20 -2.94 18.43
C GLU A 325 -11.78 -3.98 17.46
N VAL A 326 -11.66 -3.69 16.16
CA VAL A 326 -12.09 -4.59 15.08
C VAL A 326 -10.85 -5.22 14.46
N ARG A 327 -10.58 -6.49 14.79
CA ARG A 327 -9.42 -7.24 14.28
C ARG A 327 -9.68 -8.73 14.21
N VAL A 328 -8.85 -9.42 13.45
CA VAL A 328 -8.69 -10.87 13.54
C VAL A 328 -7.34 -11.22 14.16
N LEU A 329 -7.32 -12.27 14.98
CA LEU A 329 -6.09 -12.85 15.49
C LEU A 329 -5.56 -13.89 14.48
N PRO A 330 -4.24 -14.01 14.29
CA PRO A 330 -3.66 -15.07 13.47
C PRO A 330 -4.16 -16.45 13.90
N ARG A 331 -4.37 -17.35 12.93
CA ARG A 331 -4.92 -18.68 13.17
C ARG A 331 -4.11 -19.49 14.18
N ALA A 332 -2.79 -19.36 14.14
CA ALA A 332 -1.88 -19.97 15.12
C ALA A 332 -2.17 -19.53 16.56
N ILE A 333 -2.56 -18.27 16.77
CA ILE A 333 -2.93 -17.73 18.08
C ILE A 333 -4.29 -18.27 18.51
N ASN A 334 -5.29 -18.23 17.63
CA ASN A 334 -6.61 -18.77 17.93
C ASN A 334 -6.56 -20.27 18.27
N GLN A 335 -5.72 -21.06 17.59
CA GLN A 335 -5.53 -22.48 17.89
C GLN A 335 -4.94 -22.73 19.29
N VAL A 336 -4.05 -21.85 19.76
CA VAL A 336 -3.51 -21.94 21.13
C VAL A 336 -4.58 -21.52 22.15
N LEU A 337 -5.26 -20.39 21.92
CA LEU A 337 -6.27 -19.85 22.83
C LEU A 337 -7.51 -20.75 22.97
N ALA A 338 -7.75 -21.65 22.01
CA ALA A 338 -8.82 -22.64 22.09
C ALA A 338 -8.53 -23.78 23.08
N LYS A 339 -7.27 -23.99 23.47
CA LYS A 339 -6.86 -25.01 24.47
C LYS A 339 -7.03 -24.45 25.89
N ALA A 340 -7.18 -25.31 26.89
CA ALA A 340 -7.09 -24.88 28.28
C ALA A 340 -5.64 -24.48 28.61
N GLU A 341 -5.43 -23.47 29.46
CA GLU A 341 -4.07 -23.00 29.80
C GLU A 341 -3.18 -24.13 30.38
N SER A 342 -3.78 -25.07 31.11
CA SER A 342 -3.10 -26.26 31.64
C SER A 342 -2.56 -27.21 30.55
N GLU A 343 -3.05 -27.10 29.32
CA GLU A 343 -2.66 -27.92 28.18
C GLU A 343 -1.57 -27.27 27.32
N TYR A 344 -1.22 -26.01 27.61
CA TYR A 344 -0.25 -25.24 26.81
C TYR A 344 1.13 -25.88 26.88
N GLN A 345 1.65 -26.26 25.71
CA GLN A 345 3.02 -26.72 25.54
C GLN A 345 3.99 -25.54 25.45
N GLU A 346 5.29 -25.80 25.58
CA GLU A 346 6.32 -24.76 25.43
C GLU A 346 6.25 -24.06 24.07
N ALA A 347 5.93 -24.81 23.01
CA ALA A 347 5.70 -24.27 21.67
C ALA A 347 4.49 -23.32 21.62
N ASP A 348 3.40 -23.64 22.35
CA ASP A 348 2.20 -22.79 22.42
C ASP A 348 2.52 -21.45 23.10
N ARG A 349 3.26 -21.52 24.22
CA ARG A 349 3.73 -20.33 24.96
C ARG A 349 4.63 -19.46 24.11
N LYS A 350 5.52 -20.06 23.32
CA LYS A 350 6.38 -19.34 22.38
C LYS A 350 5.56 -18.61 21.31
N VAL A 351 4.54 -19.25 20.73
CA VAL A 351 3.65 -18.63 19.73
C VAL A 351 2.94 -17.41 20.31
N LEU A 352 2.40 -17.52 21.53
CA LEU A 352 1.75 -16.39 22.21
C LEU A 352 2.74 -15.26 22.52
N LEU A 353 3.94 -15.57 23.01
CA LEU A 353 4.97 -14.59 23.35
C LEU A 353 5.52 -13.87 22.11
N ASP A 354 5.79 -14.60 21.03
CA ASP A 354 6.25 -14.03 19.76
C ASP A 354 5.21 -13.08 19.15
N TYR A 355 3.92 -13.34 19.37
CA TYR A 355 2.86 -12.44 18.97
C TYR A 355 2.74 -11.23 19.89
N TYR A 356 2.68 -11.47 21.20
CA TYR A 356 2.55 -10.44 22.22
C TYR A 356 3.67 -9.39 22.10
N SER A 357 4.91 -9.84 21.92
CA SER A 357 6.08 -8.96 21.78
C SER A 357 5.99 -7.97 20.61
N LYS A 358 5.28 -8.32 19.53
CA LYS A 358 5.11 -7.49 18.34
C LYS A 358 3.97 -6.48 18.45
N VAL A 359 2.92 -6.83 19.21
CA VAL A 359 1.69 -6.04 19.28
C VAL A 359 1.72 -5.04 20.43
N VAL A 360 2.48 -5.31 21.49
CA VAL A 360 2.53 -4.45 22.69
C VAL A 360 3.61 -3.36 22.56
N PRO A 361 3.29 -2.06 22.75
CA PRO A 361 4.24 -0.98 22.47
C PRO A 361 5.55 -1.03 23.28
N PRO A 362 5.54 -1.25 24.61
CA PRO A 362 6.78 -1.40 25.38
C PRO A 362 7.70 -2.51 24.86
N SER A 363 7.14 -3.66 24.44
CA SER A 363 7.96 -4.76 23.92
C SER A 363 8.48 -4.49 22.51
N LYS A 364 7.74 -3.73 21.68
CA LYS A 364 8.20 -3.35 20.34
C LYS A 364 9.45 -2.46 20.41
N GLU A 365 9.43 -1.40 21.23
CA GLU A 365 10.58 -0.52 21.41
C GLU A 365 11.82 -1.27 21.93
N LEU A 366 11.62 -2.13 22.93
CA LEU A 366 12.68 -3.00 23.47
C LEU A 366 13.22 -3.97 22.41
N THR A 367 12.36 -4.55 21.57
CA THR A 367 12.77 -5.48 20.52
C THR A 367 13.56 -4.77 19.41
N GLU A 368 13.14 -3.57 19.01
CA GLU A 368 13.88 -2.73 18.05
C GLU A 368 15.25 -2.34 18.60
N GLN A 369 15.33 -1.99 19.89
CA GLN A 369 16.61 -1.73 20.56
C GLN A 369 17.52 -2.96 20.59
N ILE A 370 16.98 -4.15 20.91
CA ILE A 370 17.74 -5.40 20.89
C ILE A 370 18.27 -5.69 19.48
N ALA A 371 17.42 -5.59 18.45
CA ALA A 371 17.83 -5.83 17.06
C ALA A 371 18.92 -4.85 16.62
N LYS A 372 18.81 -3.57 17.00
CA LYS A 372 19.84 -2.55 16.77
C LYS A 372 21.16 -2.92 17.45
N LEU A 373 21.13 -3.25 18.74
CA LEU A 373 22.32 -3.62 19.52
C LEU A 373 22.97 -4.91 18.99
N GLN A 374 22.18 -5.88 18.53
CA GLN A 374 22.68 -7.09 17.87
C GLN A 374 23.34 -6.76 16.53
N GLY A 375 22.77 -5.85 15.74
CA GLY A 375 23.38 -5.34 14.52
C GLY A 375 24.71 -4.64 14.79
N GLU A 376 24.77 -3.80 15.82
CA GLU A 376 26.00 -3.14 16.29
C GLU A 376 27.04 -4.18 16.72
N LEU A 377 26.67 -5.17 17.53
CA LEU A 377 27.54 -6.26 17.97
C LEU A 377 28.11 -7.06 16.79
N ASN A 378 27.27 -7.45 15.83
CA ASN A 378 27.69 -8.17 14.62
C ASN A 378 28.58 -7.31 13.72
N GLY A 379 28.42 -5.98 13.77
CA GLY A 379 29.27 -5.00 13.08
C GLY A 379 30.66 -4.83 13.70
N ILE A 380 30.87 -5.28 14.95
CA ILE A 380 32.18 -5.29 15.60
C ILE A 380 33.03 -6.37 14.94
N LYS A 381 33.86 -5.96 13.97
CA LYS A 381 34.86 -6.84 13.37
C LYS A 381 35.94 -7.14 14.42
N GLY A 382 36.10 -8.41 14.77
CA GLY A 382 37.23 -8.87 15.57
C GLY A 382 38.56 -8.45 14.92
N SER A 383 39.59 -8.23 15.74
CA SER A 383 40.93 -7.89 15.25
C SER A 383 41.40 -8.96 14.25
N THR A 384 41.77 -8.54 13.04
CA THR A 384 42.23 -9.40 11.94
C THR A 384 43.74 -9.64 11.99
N VAL A 385 44.40 -9.32 13.10
CA VAL A 385 45.85 -9.58 13.23
C VAL A 385 46.08 -11.10 13.30
N PRO A 386 46.98 -11.66 12.48
CA PRO A 386 47.32 -13.07 12.57
C PRO A 386 47.88 -13.38 13.95
N ILE A 387 47.31 -14.38 14.61
CA ILE A 387 47.91 -14.99 15.79
C ILE A 387 48.63 -16.26 15.36
N MET A 388 49.87 -16.45 15.81
CA MET A 388 50.55 -17.74 15.72
C MET A 388 49.85 -18.70 16.68
N ARG A 389 49.19 -19.72 16.14
CA ARG A 389 48.58 -20.80 16.91
C ARG A 389 49.08 -22.11 16.34
N GLU A 390 49.59 -22.97 17.21
CA GLU A 390 50.02 -24.31 16.80
C GLU A 390 48.82 -25.09 16.26
N LEU A 391 49.02 -25.78 15.13
CA LEU A 391 47.99 -26.64 14.55
C LEU A 391 47.86 -27.90 15.41
N PRO A 392 46.62 -28.38 15.66
CA PRO A 392 46.39 -29.72 16.20
C PRO A 392 47.19 -30.78 15.43
N MET A 393 47.71 -31.80 16.12
CA MET A 393 48.62 -32.79 15.51
C MET A 393 48.02 -33.48 14.28
N ASP A 394 46.70 -33.73 14.29
CA ASP A 394 45.94 -34.33 13.18
C ASP A 394 45.77 -33.40 11.97
N LYS A 395 46.11 -32.12 12.10
CA LYS A 395 46.05 -31.10 11.04
C LYS A 395 47.42 -30.59 10.61
N LYS A 396 48.51 -31.11 11.18
CA LYS A 396 49.87 -30.83 10.71
C LYS A 396 50.03 -31.39 9.29
N ARG A 397 50.76 -30.67 8.43
CA ARG A 397 51.01 -31.13 7.06
C ARG A 397 51.96 -32.33 7.08
N VAL A 398 51.53 -33.42 6.47
CA VAL A 398 52.40 -34.57 6.20
C VAL A 398 53.43 -34.17 5.15
N THR A 399 54.71 -34.28 5.49
CA THR A 399 55.83 -34.03 4.58
C THR A 399 56.46 -35.35 4.19
N LYS A 400 56.72 -35.59 2.91
CA LYS A 400 57.31 -36.84 2.41
C LYS A 400 58.55 -36.57 1.58
N ILE A 401 59.45 -37.55 1.51
CA ILE A 401 60.64 -37.50 0.64
C ILE A 401 60.18 -37.53 -0.83
N GLN A 402 60.74 -36.64 -1.66
CA GLN A 402 60.49 -36.61 -3.10
C GLN A 402 61.61 -37.30 -3.88
N VAL A 403 61.25 -38.19 -4.81
CA VAL A 403 62.23 -38.90 -5.63
C VAL A 403 62.82 -37.98 -6.70
N ARG A 404 64.15 -37.87 -6.73
CA ARG A 404 64.85 -37.05 -7.72
C ARG A 404 64.62 -37.63 -9.13
N GLY A 405 64.08 -36.80 -10.03
CA GLY A 405 63.78 -37.19 -11.42
C GLY A 405 62.32 -37.56 -11.68
N ASN A 406 61.49 -37.74 -10.65
CA ASN A 406 60.04 -37.89 -10.78
C ASN A 406 59.31 -37.36 -9.54
N PHE A 407 58.97 -36.07 -9.55
CA PHE A 407 58.35 -35.36 -8.42
C PHE A 407 56.90 -35.77 -8.12
N LEU A 408 56.29 -36.61 -8.96
CA LEU A 408 54.94 -37.14 -8.74
C LEU A 408 54.93 -38.38 -7.83
N ILE A 409 56.09 -38.96 -7.54
CA ILE A 409 56.24 -40.09 -6.62
C ILE A 409 56.90 -39.57 -5.33
N THR A 410 56.23 -39.83 -4.21
CA THR A 410 56.73 -39.55 -2.87
C THR A 410 57.01 -40.86 -2.15
N GLU A 411 58.05 -40.87 -1.32
CA GLU A 411 58.45 -42.02 -0.50
C GLU A 411 58.01 -41.78 0.96
N ASP A 412 58.86 -42.16 1.92
CA ASP A 412 58.55 -42.15 3.34
C ASP A 412 58.23 -40.75 3.86
N GLU A 413 57.37 -40.74 4.88
CA GLU A 413 57.04 -39.55 5.65
C GLU A 413 58.23 -39.11 6.50
N VAL A 414 58.46 -37.80 6.51
CA VAL A 414 59.47 -37.14 7.33
C VAL A 414 58.75 -36.47 8.48
N SER A 415 59.08 -36.90 9.70
CA SER A 415 58.64 -36.23 10.92
C SER A 415 59.64 -35.15 11.34
N GLU A 416 59.16 -34.19 12.13
CA GLU A 416 60.01 -33.21 12.80
C GLU A 416 60.92 -33.90 13.83
N ALA A 417 62.23 -33.76 13.65
CA ALA A 417 63.24 -34.26 14.59
C ALA A 417 64.50 -33.40 14.49
N THR A 418 65.34 -33.45 15.51
CA THR A 418 66.67 -32.83 15.46
C THR A 418 67.56 -33.67 14.54
N PRO A 419 68.22 -33.09 13.51
CA PRO A 419 69.18 -33.82 12.68
C PRO A 419 70.23 -34.52 13.55
N GLU A 420 70.51 -35.80 13.29
CA GLU A 420 71.47 -36.60 14.09
C GLU A 420 72.89 -36.03 14.16
N VAL A 421 73.25 -35.16 13.20
CA VAL A 421 74.53 -34.44 13.19
C VAL A 421 74.63 -33.34 14.25
N LEU A 422 73.49 -32.89 14.79
CA LEU A 422 73.43 -31.92 15.87
C LEU A 422 73.35 -32.67 17.21
N HIS A 423 73.94 -32.07 18.25
CA HIS A 423 73.81 -32.59 19.60
C HIS A 423 72.34 -32.55 20.04
N ALA A 424 71.92 -33.53 20.83
CA ALA A 424 70.59 -33.54 21.42
C ALA A 424 70.38 -32.27 22.27
N PHE A 425 69.15 -31.75 22.29
CA PHE A 425 68.78 -30.70 23.22
C PHE A 425 68.94 -31.21 24.67
N PRO A 426 69.37 -30.35 25.62
CA PRO A 426 69.38 -30.71 27.04
C PRO A 426 67.98 -31.15 27.48
N GLU A 427 67.89 -32.20 28.30
CA GLU A 427 66.61 -32.63 28.86
C GLU A 427 66.00 -31.53 29.73
N GLY A 428 64.83 -31.01 29.35
CA GLY A 428 63.98 -30.20 30.23
C GLY A 428 63.67 -28.76 29.81
N GLU A 429 63.88 -28.36 28.55
CA GLU A 429 63.31 -27.12 27.99
C GLU A 429 62.27 -27.39 26.90
#